data_AF-A0A150VEQ3-F1
#
_entry.id   AF-A0A150VEQ3-F1
#
_cell.length_a   1.000
_cell.length_b   1.000
_cell.length_c   1.000
_cell.angle_alpha   90.00
_cell.angle_beta   90.00
_cell.angle_gamma   90.00
#
_symmetry.space_group_name_H-M   'P 1'
#
loop_
_entity.id
_entity.type
_entity.pdbx_description
1 polymer ?
#
loop_
_entity_poly.entity_id
_entity_poly.type
_entity_poly.pdbx_seq_one_letter_code
_entity_poly.pdbx_strand_id
1 'polypeptide(L)'
;MSAAACLPALKEKLDHDAFLICCYSQHPLVSQLREYLRHLDPAGHCKVVVGIFEASIAISLQSTNVSEKFGIVSTGKQWKGILDAAVGEFLGTKSSKRYAGTETTGLNADELHNTPKTEVDKRIRVAVDQLLLNGAKAICLGCAGMSGMDQTVREACIERLGETEGKLIKVVDGVVGGIIYLEGVLRARI
;
A
#
# COMPACT_ATOMS: atom_id res chain seq x y z
N MET A 1 0.27 -15.56 2.80
CA MET A 1 0.43 -16.72 1.89
C MET A 1 1.64 -16.48 0.99
N SER A 2 2.36 -17.52 0.58
CA SER A 2 3.49 -17.39 -0.34
C SER A 2 3.02 -17.38 -1.80
N ALA A 3 3.87 -16.90 -2.72
CA ALA A 3 3.57 -16.94 -4.16
C ALA A 3 3.31 -18.38 -4.66
N ALA A 4 4.11 -19.34 -4.20
CA ALA A 4 3.97 -20.75 -4.55
C ALA A 4 2.61 -21.35 -4.11
N ALA A 5 2.07 -20.88 -2.97
CA ALA A 5 0.77 -21.32 -2.50
C ALA A 5 -0.39 -20.73 -3.32
N CYS A 6 -0.25 -19.49 -3.81
CA CYS A 6 -1.32 -18.81 -4.57
C CYS A 6 -1.35 -19.19 -6.05
N LEU A 7 -0.19 -19.47 -6.66
CA LEU A 7 -0.06 -19.61 -8.10
C LEU A 7 -0.93 -20.72 -8.72
N PRO A 8 -1.07 -21.93 -8.12
CA PRO A 8 -1.93 -22.97 -8.68
C PRO A 8 -3.39 -22.53 -8.81
N ALA A 9 -3.97 -21.93 -7.77
CA ALA A 9 -5.35 -21.45 -7.79
C ALA A 9 -5.55 -20.30 -8.78
N LEU A 10 -4.54 -19.43 -8.94
CA LEU A 10 -4.59 -18.33 -9.91
C LEU A 10 -4.56 -18.82 -11.36
N LYS A 11 -3.90 -19.95 -11.66
CA LYS A 11 -3.88 -20.54 -13.00
C LYS A 11 -5.26 -21.01 -13.47
N GLU A 12 -6.16 -21.31 -12.54
CA GLU A 12 -7.55 -21.68 -12.86
C GLU A 12 -8.46 -20.45 -13.08
N LYS A 13 -7.95 -19.24 -12.80
CA LYS A 13 -8.67 -17.95 -12.87
C LYS A 13 -8.08 -17.02 -13.91
N LEU A 14 -7.42 -17.59 -14.92
CA LEU A 14 -6.78 -16.85 -16.01
C LEU A 14 -7.78 -16.34 -17.04
N ASP A 15 -9.09 -16.47 -16.81
CA ASP A 15 -10.14 -15.85 -17.61
C ASP A 15 -10.32 -14.35 -17.27
N HIS A 16 -9.93 -13.89 -16.09
CA HIS A 16 -10.01 -12.48 -15.69
C HIS A 16 -9.05 -11.56 -16.47
N ASP A 17 -9.45 -10.30 -16.68
CA ASP A 17 -8.67 -9.31 -17.45
C ASP A 17 -7.48 -8.72 -16.68
N ALA A 18 -7.57 -8.68 -15.35
CA ALA A 18 -6.56 -8.10 -14.48
C ALA A 18 -6.56 -8.74 -13.08
N PHE A 19 -5.44 -8.58 -12.37
CA PHE A 19 -5.21 -9.16 -11.05
C PHE A 19 -4.66 -8.13 -10.07
N LEU A 20 -5.33 -8.00 -8.93
CA LEU A 20 -4.86 -7.21 -7.78
C LEU A 20 -4.29 -8.15 -6.71
N ILE A 21 -3.02 -7.96 -6.34
CA ILE A 21 -2.37 -8.71 -5.26
C ILE A 21 -2.52 -7.95 -3.95
N CYS A 22 -3.46 -8.39 -3.11
CA CYS A 22 -3.80 -7.77 -1.82
C CYS A 22 -2.84 -8.18 -0.68
N CYS A 23 -1.53 -8.18 -0.94
CA CYS A 23 -0.51 -8.29 0.10
C CYS A 23 0.30 -7.00 0.12
N TYR A 24 0.33 -6.30 1.26
CA TYR A 24 1.08 -5.06 1.39
C TYR A 24 2.56 -5.36 1.66
N SER A 25 3.27 -5.75 0.60
CA SER A 25 4.72 -5.92 0.57
C SER A 25 5.18 -5.94 -0.89
N GLN A 26 6.49 -5.98 -1.13
CA GLN A 26 7.06 -6.30 -2.44
C GLN A 26 6.90 -7.81 -2.72
N HIS A 27 5.65 -8.25 -2.84
CA HIS A 27 5.32 -9.66 -2.86
C HIS A 27 5.75 -10.31 -4.19
N PRO A 28 6.55 -11.39 -4.19
CA PRO A 28 7.09 -11.99 -5.43
C PRO A 28 6.02 -12.46 -6.42
N LEU A 29 4.81 -12.75 -5.95
CA LEU A 29 3.68 -13.13 -6.80
C LEU A 29 3.38 -12.08 -7.89
N VAL A 30 3.61 -10.79 -7.63
CA VAL A 30 3.38 -9.74 -8.62
C VAL A 30 4.29 -9.95 -9.84
N SER A 31 5.61 -10.05 -9.63
CA SER A 31 6.56 -10.23 -10.74
C SER A 31 6.41 -11.60 -11.40
N GLN A 32 6.22 -12.66 -10.62
CA GLN A 32 6.05 -14.02 -11.13
C GLN A 32 4.78 -14.17 -11.96
N LEU A 33 3.65 -13.58 -11.54
CA LEU A 33 2.41 -13.64 -12.30
C LEU A 33 2.51 -12.82 -13.59
N ARG A 34 3.12 -11.63 -13.55
CA ARG A 34 3.42 -10.84 -14.76
C ARG A 34 4.25 -11.65 -15.76
N GLU A 35 5.29 -12.34 -15.31
CA GLU A 35 6.14 -13.17 -16.17
C GLU A 35 5.38 -14.36 -16.75
N TYR A 36 4.64 -15.09 -15.91
CA TYR A 36 3.83 -16.22 -16.34
C TYR A 36 2.79 -15.81 -17.41
N LEU A 37 2.08 -14.69 -17.20
CA LEU A 37 1.10 -14.18 -18.16
C LEU A 37 1.74 -13.74 -19.48
N ARG A 38 2.90 -13.09 -19.45
CA ARG A 38 3.66 -12.74 -20.67
C ARG A 38 4.04 -13.96 -21.50
N HIS A 39 4.36 -15.09 -20.87
CA HIS A 39 4.66 -16.33 -21.57
C HIS A 39 3.44 -16.99 -22.21
N LEU A 40 2.26 -16.84 -21.60
CA LEU A 40 1.02 -17.43 -22.11
C LEU A 40 0.40 -16.65 -23.27
N ASP A 41 0.58 -15.33 -23.31
CA ASP A 41 0.10 -14.49 -24.42
C ASP A 41 1.21 -13.56 -24.95
N PRO A 42 2.10 -14.08 -25.82
CA PRO A 42 3.14 -13.28 -26.46
C PRO A 42 2.60 -12.23 -27.44
N ALA A 43 1.33 -12.35 -27.86
CA ALA A 43 0.72 -11.48 -28.87
C ALA A 43 0.24 -10.13 -28.29
N GLY A 44 0.26 -9.95 -26.97
CA GLY A 44 0.19 -8.63 -26.34
C GLY A 44 -1.16 -8.23 -25.76
N HIS A 45 -2.09 -9.15 -25.48
CA HIS A 45 -3.27 -8.84 -24.64
C HIS A 45 -2.92 -8.92 -23.15
N CYS A 46 -1.71 -8.47 -22.79
CA CYS A 46 -1.08 -8.72 -21.51
C CYS A 46 -1.98 -8.32 -20.34
N LYS A 47 -2.49 -9.32 -19.64
CA LYS A 47 -3.30 -9.14 -18.43
C LYS A 47 -2.48 -8.38 -17.40
N VAL A 48 -3.11 -7.39 -16.79
CA VAL A 48 -2.42 -6.44 -15.92
C VAL A 48 -2.42 -6.97 -14.51
N VAL A 49 -1.25 -6.98 -13.87
CA VAL A 49 -1.10 -7.36 -12.46
C VAL A 49 -0.55 -6.17 -11.71
N VAL A 50 -1.13 -5.85 -10.56
CA VAL A 50 -0.59 -4.84 -9.64
C VAL A 50 -0.71 -5.32 -8.19
N GLY A 51 0.25 -4.96 -7.34
CA GLY A 51 0.17 -5.12 -5.89
C GLY A 51 -0.30 -3.85 -5.19
N ILE A 52 -1.00 -4.01 -4.06
CA ILE A 52 -1.48 -2.86 -3.27
C ILE A 52 -0.34 -1.99 -2.71
N PHE A 53 0.85 -2.58 -2.52
CA PHE A 53 2.06 -1.87 -2.06
C PHE A 53 2.59 -0.87 -3.11
N GLU A 54 2.78 -1.32 -4.34
CA GLU A 54 3.29 -0.48 -5.44
C GLU A 54 2.22 0.54 -5.89
N ALA A 55 0.95 0.17 -5.87
CA ALA A 55 -0.16 1.07 -6.17
C ALA A 55 -0.25 2.23 -5.16
N SER A 56 -0.16 1.96 -3.86
CA SER A 56 -0.23 3.02 -2.83
C SER A 56 0.95 4.00 -2.93
N ILE A 57 2.16 3.51 -3.20
CA ILE A 57 3.36 4.34 -3.38
C ILE A 57 3.21 5.21 -4.64
N ALA A 58 2.80 4.62 -5.77
CA ALA A 58 2.62 5.36 -7.02
C ALA A 58 1.61 6.52 -6.85
N ILE A 59 0.46 6.25 -6.25
CA ILE A 59 -0.56 7.27 -5.99
C ILE A 59 -0.04 8.33 -5.01
N SER A 60 0.69 7.93 -3.97
CA SER A 60 1.26 8.90 -3.02
C SER A 60 2.27 9.82 -3.69
N LEU A 61 3.11 9.30 -4.59
CA LEU A 61 4.07 10.09 -5.35
C LEU A 61 3.41 11.03 -6.36
N GLN A 62 2.26 10.63 -6.94
CA GLN A 62 1.50 11.47 -7.87
C GLN A 62 0.64 12.54 -7.17
N SER A 63 0.16 12.24 -5.96
CA SER A 63 -0.74 13.12 -5.20
C SER A 63 -0.04 14.11 -4.26
N THR A 64 1.30 14.07 -4.22
CA THR A 64 2.15 14.96 -3.41
C THR A 64 3.16 15.70 -4.27
N ASN A 65 3.62 16.85 -3.80
CA ASN A 65 4.69 17.60 -4.46
C ASN A 65 6.03 16.86 -4.40
N VAL A 66 6.96 17.23 -5.28
CA VAL A 66 8.29 16.58 -5.35
C VAL A 66 9.10 16.74 -4.06
N SER A 67 8.90 17.84 -3.33
CA SER A 67 9.53 18.12 -2.03
C SER A 67 8.84 17.44 -0.84
N GLU A 68 7.66 16.87 -1.06
CA GLU A 68 6.84 16.27 0.00
C GLU A 68 7.10 14.77 0.11
N LYS A 69 6.76 14.24 1.29
CA LYS A 69 6.99 12.84 1.64
C LYS A 69 5.70 12.07 1.75
N PHE A 70 5.74 10.79 1.44
CA PHE A 70 4.74 9.83 1.89
C PHE A 70 5.29 8.97 3.03
N GLY A 71 4.41 8.48 3.89
CA GLY A 71 4.71 7.52 4.95
C GLY A 71 3.79 6.30 4.86
N ILE A 72 4.16 5.22 5.54
CA ILE A 72 3.35 4.00 5.60
C ILE A 72 2.99 3.73 7.05
N VAL A 73 1.71 3.53 7.35
CA VAL A 73 1.26 2.99 8.65
C VAL A 73 0.96 1.50 8.49
N SER A 74 1.61 0.64 9.28
CA SER A 74 1.46 -0.82 9.16
C SER A 74 1.15 -1.49 10.51
N THR A 75 1.11 -2.82 10.51
CA THR A 75 0.68 -3.66 11.62
C THR A 75 1.84 -3.94 12.59
N GLY A 76 2.46 -5.12 12.51
CA GLY A 76 3.45 -5.60 13.47
C GLY A 76 4.81 -4.90 13.34
N LYS A 77 5.56 -4.82 14.44
CA LYS A 77 6.87 -4.13 14.48
C LYS A 77 7.87 -4.64 13.46
N GLN A 78 7.82 -5.94 13.12
CA GLN A 78 8.70 -6.53 12.12
C GLN A 78 8.55 -5.89 10.73
N TRP A 79 7.40 -5.30 10.43
CA TRP A 79 7.14 -4.70 9.12
C TRP A 79 7.90 -3.39 8.89
N LYS A 80 8.36 -2.68 9.93
CA LYS A 80 9.05 -1.39 9.77
C LYS A 80 10.28 -1.53 8.86
N GLY A 81 11.24 -2.37 9.25
CA GLY A 81 12.46 -2.58 8.46
C GLY A 81 12.20 -3.26 7.12
N ILE A 82 11.25 -4.19 7.06
CA ILE A 82 10.89 -4.91 5.83
C ILE A 82 10.31 -3.95 4.79
N LEU A 83 9.37 -3.09 5.19
CA LEU A 83 8.74 -2.13 4.28
C LEU A 83 9.67 -0.98 3.92
N ASP A 84 10.52 -0.52 4.84
CA ASP A 84 11.54 0.49 4.53
C ASP A 84 12.51 -0.02 3.45
N ALA A 85 12.98 -1.27 3.56
CA ALA A 85 13.82 -1.90 2.55
C ALA A 85 13.07 -2.06 1.20
N ALA A 86 11.84 -2.57 1.25
CA ALA A 86 11.01 -2.77 0.06
C ALA A 86 10.72 -1.46 -0.69
N VAL A 87 10.48 -0.35 0.04
CA VAL A 87 10.31 0.98 -0.57
C VAL A 87 11.60 1.40 -1.25
N GLY A 88 12.75 1.18 -0.61
CA GLY A 88 14.05 1.50 -1.20
C GLY A 88 14.31 0.72 -2.50
N GLU A 89 14.04 -0.57 -2.50
CA GLU A 89 14.15 -1.42 -3.69
C GLU A 89 13.20 -0.97 -4.81
N PHE A 90 11.93 -0.74 -4.47
CA PHE A 90 10.92 -0.31 -5.43
C PHE A 90 11.23 1.06 -6.07
N LEU A 91 11.76 1.99 -5.28
CA LEU A 91 12.19 3.31 -5.77
C LEU A 91 13.58 3.30 -6.42
N GLY A 92 14.31 2.18 -6.36
CA GLY A 92 15.67 2.08 -6.87
C GLY A 92 16.70 2.93 -6.09
N THR A 93 16.43 3.23 -4.82
CA THR A 93 17.34 4.03 -3.96
C THR A 93 17.34 3.56 -2.51
N LYS A 94 18.51 3.55 -1.87
CA LYS A 94 18.62 3.27 -0.42
C LYS A 94 18.14 4.42 0.46
N SER A 95 17.97 5.62 -0.10
CA SER A 95 17.52 6.80 0.63
C SER A 95 16.69 7.69 -0.30
N SER A 96 15.39 7.74 -0.05
CA SER A 96 14.47 8.62 -0.77
C SER A 96 14.10 9.81 0.09
N LYS A 97 14.32 11.02 -0.43
CA LYS A 97 13.86 12.27 0.22
C LYS A 97 12.33 12.41 0.22
N ARG A 98 11.63 11.58 -0.55
CA ARG A 98 10.16 11.55 -0.65
C ARG A 98 9.51 10.50 0.26
N TYR A 99 10.28 9.84 1.12
CA TYR A 99 9.78 8.82 2.03
C TYR A 99 10.03 9.22 3.49
N ALA A 100 8.96 9.23 4.30
CA ALA A 100 8.98 9.59 5.72
C ALA A 100 9.24 8.39 6.64
N GLY A 101 9.34 7.18 6.08
CA GLY A 101 9.48 5.93 6.81
C GLY A 101 8.16 5.16 6.97
N THR A 102 8.27 3.96 7.53
CA THR A 102 7.13 3.16 8.00
C THR A 102 6.97 3.34 9.50
N GLU A 103 5.75 3.49 9.99
CA GLU A 103 5.42 3.37 11.41
C GLU A 103 4.40 2.25 11.62
N THR A 104 4.43 1.62 12.80
CA THR A 104 3.69 0.39 13.05
C THR A 104 2.81 0.51 14.28
N THR A 105 1.59 -0.01 14.22
CA THR A 105 0.69 -0.11 15.40
C THR A 105 1.22 -1.07 16.47
N GLY A 106 2.10 -2.00 16.07
CA GLY A 106 2.64 -3.04 16.94
C GLY A 106 1.68 -4.22 17.16
N LEU A 107 0.49 -4.19 16.56
CA LEU A 107 -0.43 -5.34 16.47
C LEU A 107 -0.08 -6.15 15.23
N ASN A 108 -0.14 -7.48 15.28
CA ASN A 108 -0.07 -8.29 14.06
C ASN A 108 -1.38 -8.20 13.24
N ALA A 109 -1.42 -8.77 12.04
CA ALA A 109 -2.56 -8.66 11.14
C ALA A 109 -3.84 -9.30 11.72
N ASP A 110 -3.72 -10.42 12.43
CA ASP A 110 -4.86 -11.10 13.04
C ASP A 110 -5.37 -10.33 14.27
N GLU A 111 -4.45 -9.76 15.05
CA GLU A 111 -4.77 -8.89 16.18
C GLU A 111 -5.50 -7.63 15.75
N LEU A 112 -5.25 -7.11 14.55
CA LEU A 112 -5.95 -5.95 14.01
C LEU A 112 -7.49 -6.15 13.94
N HIS A 113 -7.93 -7.39 13.71
CA HIS A 113 -9.36 -7.74 13.62
C HIS A 113 -9.96 -8.19 14.96
N ASN A 114 -9.15 -8.68 15.89
CA ASN A 114 -9.61 -9.23 17.16
C ASN A 114 -9.42 -8.27 18.36
N THR A 115 -8.62 -7.22 18.18
CA THR A 115 -8.41 -6.17 19.19
C THR A 115 -9.59 -5.18 19.15
N PRO A 116 -10.06 -4.68 20.32
CA PRO A 116 -11.08 -3.65 20.36
C PRO A 116 -10.74 -2.46 19.45
N LYS A 117 -11.71 -2.00 18.65
CA LYS A 117 -11.52 -0.92 17.67
C LYS A 117 -10.88 0.33 18.30
N THR A 118 -11.26 0.67 19.53
CA THR A 118 -10.70 1.82 20.26
C THR A 118 -9.19 1.72 20.48
N GLU A 119 -8.67 0.52 20.76
CA GLU A 119 -7.24 0.29 20.95
C GLU A 119 -6.49 0.24 19.61
N VAL A 120 -7.11 -0.32 18.57
CA VAL A 120 -6.58 -0.26 17.19
C VAL A 120 -6.45 1.19 16.74
N ASP A 121 -7.52 1.99 16.89
CA ASP A 121 -7.55 3.39 16.49
C ASP A 121 -6.50 4.21 17.25
N LYS A 122 -6.35 3.98 18.55
CA LYS A 122 -5.31 4.62 19.38
C LYS A 122 -3.90 4.34 18.85
N ARG A 123 -3.61 3.09 18.48
CA ARG A 123 -2.28 2.71 17.96
C ARG A 123 -2.02 3.25 16.56
N ILE A 124 -3.05 3.29 15.71
CA ILE A 124 -2.96 3.93 14.38
C ILE A 124 -2.64 5.41 14.56
N ARG A 125 -3.32 6.12 15.47
CA ARG A 125 -3.08 7.54 15.77
C ARG A 125 -1.62 7.80 16.17
N VAL A 126 -1.06 7.00 17.08
CA VAL A 126 0.36 7.13 17.49
C VAL A 126 1.32 6.94 16.31
N ALA A 127 1.08 5.95 15.46
CA ALA A 127 1.92 5.70 14.29
C ALA A 127 1.80 6.85 13.26
N VAL A 128 0.58 7.36 13.03
CA VAL A 128 0.31 8.51 12.15
C VAL A 128 1.00 9.76 12.67
N ASP A 129 0.90 10.06 13.96
CA ASP A 129 1.57 11.22 14.57
C ASP A 129 3.07 11.22 14.30
N GLN A 130 3.71 10.06 14.42
CA GLN A 130 5.14 9.94 14.14
C GLN A 130 5.47 10.16 12.65
N LEU A 131 4.63 9.68 11.72
CA LEU A 131 4.79 9.97 10.30
C LEU A 131 4.63 11.46 9.98
N LEU A 132 3.67 12.13 10.63
CA LEU A 132 3.45 13.57 10.46
C LEU A 132 4.64 14.38 11.00
N LEU A 133 5.22 13.98 12.15
CA LEU A 133 6.47 14.54 12.68
C LEU A 133 7.64 14.37 11.71
N ASN A 134 7.69 13.25 10.97
CA ASN A 134 8.70 12.99 9.94
C ASN A 134 8.46 13.79 8.63
N GLY A 135 7.35 14.53 8.55
CA GLY A 135 6.98 15.39 7.43
C GLY A 135 6.14 14.72 6.34
N ALA A 136 5.43 13.64 6.66
CA ALA A 136 4.53 13.00 5.71
C ALA A 136 3.37 13.94 5.30
N LYS A 137 3.12 14.03 3.99
CA LYS A 137 1.94 14.67 3.37
C LYS A 137 1.01 13.67 2.70
N ALA A 138 1.43 12.42 2.59
CA ALA A 138 0.59 11.27 2.27
C ALA A 138 0.86 10.12 3.24
N ILE A 139 -0.16 9.35 3.59
CA ILE A 139 -0.08 8.19 4.47
C ILE A 139 -0.75 7.01 3.78
N CYS A 140 0.03 5.96 3.51
CA CYS A 140 -0.45 4.72 2.96
C CYS A 140 -0.92 3.77 4.06
N LEU A 141 -2.06 3.12 3.84
CA LEU A 141 -2.55 2.01 4.67
C LEU A 141 -1.76 0.73 4.33
N GLY A 142 -0.83 0.38 5.22
CA GLY A 142 0.23 -0.60 5.01
C GLY A 142 -0.14 -2.06 5.27
N CYS A 143 -1.42 -2.41 5.13
CA CYS A 143 -1.94 -3.77 5.26
C CYS A 143 -3.29 -3.87 4.56
N ALA A 144 -3.59 -4.99 3.91
CA ALA A 144 -4.90 -5.21 3.30
C ALA A 144 -6.05 -5.14 4.33
N GLY A 145 -5.83 -5.63 5.55
CA GLY A 145 -6.78 -5.54 6.66
C GLY A 145 -7.04 -4.12 7.18
N MET A 146 -6.24 -3.14 6.75
CA MET A 146 -6.46 -1.72 7.06
C MET A 146 -7.34 -1.01 6.01
N SER A 147 -7.75 -1.69 4.94
CA SER A 147 -8.64 -1.08 3.95
C SER A 147 -9.94 -0.60 4.60
N GLY A 148 -10.35 0.63 4.31
CA GLY A 148 -11.48 1.32 4.97
C GLY A 148 -11.17 1.94 6.34
N MET A 149 -9.91 1.96 6.79
CA MET A 149 -9.48 2.69 8.01
C MET A 149 -9.03 4.13 7.69
N ASP A 150 -9.37 4.65 6.52
CA ASP A 150 -8.97 5.99 6.08
C ASP A 150 -9.51 7.09 6.99
N GLN A 151 -10.72 6.91 7.53
CA GLN A 151 -11.31 7.86 8.48
C GLN A 151 -10.48 7.95 9.77
N THR A 152 -10.05 6.83 10.35
CA THR A 152 -9.22 6.84 11.58
C THR A 152 -7.91 7.60 11.34
N VAL A 153 -7.26 7.39 10.19
CA VAL A 153 -6.04 8.12 9.82
C VAL A 153 -6.32 9.60 9.60
N ARG A 154 -7.44 9.94 8.93
CA ARG A 154 -7.87 11.32 8.72
C ARG A 154 -8.09 12.07 10.03
N GLU A 155 -8.79 11.46 10.97
CA GLU A 155 -9.03 12.01 12.30
C GLU A 155 -7.71 12.26 13.04
N ALA A 156 -6.77 11.31 13.01
CA ALA A 156 -5.44 11.49 13.58
C ALA A 156 -4.71 12.70 12.97
N CYS A 157 -4.77 12.88 11.65
CA CYS A 157 -4.18 14.05 10.98
C CYS A 157 -4.82 15.37 11.42
N ILE A 158 -6.15 15.41 11.56
CA ILE A 158 -6.89 16.60 12.01
C ILE A 158 -6.58 16.93 13.48
N GLU A 159 -6.54 15.93 14.35
CA GLU A 159 -6.18 16.12 15.76
C GLU A 159 -4.78 16.72 15.91
N ARG A 160 -3.83 16.27 15.08
CA ARG A 160 -2.42 16.70 15.17
C ARG A 160 -2.12 18.04 14.51
N LEU A 161 -2.74 18.33 13.36
CA LEU A 161 -2.42 19.48 12.51
C LEU A 161 -3.56 20.52 12.43
N GLY A 162 -4.71 20.24 13.05
CA GLY A 162 -5.92 21.03 12.93
C GLY A 162 -6.73 20.71 11.66
N GLU A 163 -7.94 21.26 11.62
CA GLU A 163 -8.95 20.97 10.58
C GLU A 163 -8.44 21.21 9.15
N THR A 164 -7.77 22.34 8.93
CA THR A 164 -7.35 22.77 7.59
C THR A 164 -6.17 21.93 7.09
N GLU A 165 -5.05 21.90 7.83
CA GLU A 165 -3.86 21.17 7.39
C GLU A 165 -4.05 19.65 7.46
N GLY A 166 -4.76 19.18 8.47
CA GLY A 166 -5.06 17.77 8.65
C GLY A 166 -5.89 17.19 7.50
N LYS A 167 -6.83 17.96 6.93
CA LYS A 167 -7.61 17.56 5.73
C LYS A 167 -6.78 17.52 4.45
N LEU A 168 -5.67 18.25 4.38
CA LEU A 168 -4.81 18.27 3.19
C LEU A 168 -3.94 17.02 3.05
N ILE A 169 -3.64 16.31 4.15
CA ILE A 169 -2.89 15.05 4.13
C ILE A 169 -3.60 14.04 3.22
N LYS A 170 -2.88 13.37 2.33
CA LYS A 170 -3.48 12.32 1.48
C LYS A 170 -3.52 11.01 2.28
N VAL A 171 -4.68 10.38 2.37
CA VAL A 171 -4.80 9.03 2.94
C VAL A 171 -5.01 8.08 1.79
N VAL A 172 -4.12 7.10 1.65
CA VAL A 172 -4.04 6.24 0.47
C VAL A 172 -4.29 4.79 0.86
N ASP A 173 -5.45 4.28 0.44
CA ASP A 173 -5.76 2.85 0.50
C ASP A 173 -5.20 2.17 -0.76
N GLY A 174 -4.24 1.27 -0.58
CA GLY A 174 -3.63 0.52 -1.69
C GLY A 174 -4.59 -0.41 -2.42
N VAL A 175 -5.66 -0.88 -1.77
CA VAL A 175 -6.69 -1.70 -2.41
C VAL A 175 -7.49 -0.85 -3.40
N VAL A 176 -8.05 0.26 -2.93
CA VAL A 176 -8.80 1.22 -3.77
C VAL A 176 -7.91 1.76 -4.89
N GLY A 177 -6.69 2.17 -4.55
CA GLY A 177 -5.71 2.67 -5.50
C GLY A 177 -5.33 1.65 -6.57
N GLY A 178 -5.16 0.39 -6.18
CA GLY A 178 -4.88 -0.72 -7.10
C GLY A 178 -6.03 -0.96 -8.08
N ILE A 179 -7.28 -0.94 -7.61
CA ILE A 179 -8.46 -1.07 -8.47
C ILE A 179 -8.51 0.06 -9.50
N ILE A 180 -8.35 1.31 -9.05
CA ILE A 180 -8.36 2.49 -9.94
C ILE A 180 -7.26 2.37 -11.01
N TYR A 181 -6.07 1.94 -10.62
CA TYR A 181 -4.97 1.70 -11.56
C TYR A 181 -5.34 0.64 -12.60
N LEU A 182 -5.85 -0.53 -12.16
CA LEU A 182 -6.24 -1.60 -13.08
C LEU A 182 -7.35 -1.16 -14.05
N GLU A 183 -8.39 -0.49 -13.55
CA GLU A 183 -9.45 0.05 -14.40
C GLU A 183 -8.91 1.06 -15.43
N GLY A 184 -8.01 1.95 -15.00
CA GLY A 184 -7.39 2.93 -15.88
C GLY A 184 -6.56 2.28 -16.98
N VAL A 185 -5.75 1.29 -16.63
CA VAL A 185 -4.91 0.56 -17.57
C VAL A 185 -5.75 -0.26 -18.57
N LEU A 186 -6.78 -0.97 -18.09
CA LEU A 186 -7.68 -1.72 -18.97
C LEU A 186 -8.41 -0.82 -19.97
N ARG A 187 -8.83 0.38 -19.54
CA ARG A 187 -9.44 1.38 -20.44
C ARG A 187 -8.43 1.96 -21.43
N ALA A 188 -7.20 2.21 -20.99
CA ALA A 188 -6.13 2.75 -21.82
C ALA A 188 -5.54 1.72 -22.80
N ARG A 189 -5.75 0.41 -22.56
CA ARG A 189 -5.17 -0.71 -23.32
C ARG A 189 -3.64 -0.69 -23.33
N ILE A 190 -3.02 -0.44 -22.17
CA ILE A 190 -1.57 -0.43 -21.97
C ILE A 190 -1.11 -1.52 -21.02
#